data_AF-A0A962SSJ5-F1
#
_entry.id   AF-A0A962SSJ5-F1
#
_cell.length_a   1.000
_cell.length_b   1.000
_cell.length_c   1.000
_cell.angle_alpha   90.00
_cell.angle_beta   90.00
_cell.angle_gamma   90.00
#
_symmetry.space_group_name_H-M   'P 1'
#
loop_
_entity.id
_entity.type
_entity.pdbx_description
1 polymer ?
#
loop_
_entity_poly.entity_id
_entity_poly.type
_entity_poly.pdbx_seq_one_letter_code
_entity_poly.pdbx_strand_id
1 'polypeptide(L)'
;MPGNLSLLFLLLPLLTACESIPYYSQAVRGHFALMMERRPIQQLLGDDDLDGTLKRQLLLAQSMRDFASESLKLPDNGSYRSFVPAAGE
;
A
#
# COMPACT_ATOMS: atom_id res chain seq x y z
N MET A 1 -7.37 37.26 -34.62
CA MET A 1 -6.34 36.88 -33.64
C MET A 1 -6.35 35.35 -33.35
N PRO A 2 -6.12 34.46 -34.34
CA PRO A 2 -6.11 33.00 -34.10
C PRO A 2 -4.73 32.43 -33.69
N GLY A 3 -3.64 33.14 -33.95
CA GLY A 3 -2.26 32.65 -33.71
C GLY A 3 -1.93 32.38 -32.25
N ASN A 4 -2.45 33.19 -31.32
CA ASN A 4 -2.18 33.03 -29.88
C ASN A 4 -2.86 31.78 -29.30
N LEU A 5 -4.02 31.39 -29.83
CA LEU A 5 -4.73 30.20 -29.37
C LEU A 5 -4.04 28.92 -29.84
N SER A 6 -3.49 28.94 -31.05
CA SER A 6 -2.70 27.83 -31.59
C SER A 6 -1.38 27.64 -30.82
N LEU A 7 -0.75 28.74 -30.38
CA LEU A 7 0.44 28.70 -29.53
C LEU A 7 0.12 28.15 -28.13
N LEU A 8 -1.04 28.52 -27.57
CA LEU A 8 -1.51 28.01 -26.28
C LEU A 8 -1.75 26.49 -26.31
N PHE A 9 -2.36 25.98 -27.37
CA PHE A 9 -2.58 24.53 -27.58
C PHE A 9 -1.26 23.76 -27.76
N LEU A 10 -0.26 24.35 -28.42
CA LEU A 10 1.05 23.76 -28.61
C LEU A 10 1.87 23.68 -27.31
N LEU A 11 1.70 24.66 -26.42
CA LEU A 11 2.43 24.75 -25.15
C LEU A 11 1.74 23.98 -24.00
N LEU A 12 0.45 23.67 -24.12
CA LEU A 12 -0.34 22.93 -23.14
C LEU A 12 0.27 21.57 -22.71
N PRO A 13 0.79 20.71 -23.61
CA PRO A 13 1.41 19.43 -23.22
C PRO A 13 2.76 19.60 -22.49
N LEU A 14 3.41 20.77 -22.55
CA LEU A 14 4.63 21.03 -21.76
C LEU A 14 4.32 21.27 -20.27
N LEU A 15 3.06 21.59 -19.93
CA LEU A 15 2.60 21.73 -18.53
C LEU A 15 2.19 20.40 -17.90
N THR A 16 1.89 19.38 -18.71
CA THR A 16 1.66 18.01 -18.22
C THR A 16 3.03 17.36 -18.05
N ALA A 17 3.59 17.48 -16.84
CA ALA A 17 4.90 16.96 -16.46
C ALA A 17 5.22 15.61 -17.13
N CYS A 18 6.38 15.53 -17.77
CA CYS A 18 6.87 14.41 -18.59
C CYS A 18 6.95 13.04 -17.85
N GLU A 19 6.61 13.00 -16.56
CA GLU A 19 6.83 11.84 -15.69
C GLU A 19 5.67 11.57 -14.70
N SER A 20 4.75 12.51 -14.48
CA SER A 20 3.78 12.41 -13.36
C SER A 20 2.67 11.38 -13.62
N ILE A 21 2.07 11.41 -14.81
CA ILE A 21 0.97 10.49 -15.18
C ILE A 21 1.40 9.02 -15.12
N PRO A 22 2.50 8.58 -15.77
CA PRO A 22 2.93 7.19 -15.71
C PRO A 22 3.28 6.78 -14.27
N TYR A 23 3.97 7.64 -13.52
CA TYR A 23 4.31 7.41 -12.11
C TYR A 23 3.08 7.17 -11.23
N TYR A 24 2.08 8.07 -11.27
CA TYR A 24 0.87 7.92 -10.47
C TYR A 24 0.08 6.69 -10.89
N SER A 25 0.04 6.40 -12.20
CA SER A 25 -0.62 5.20 -12.70
C SER A 25 0.06 3.92 -12.18
N GLN A 26 1.39 3.90 -12.05
CA GLN A 26 2.14 2.79 -11.47
C GLN A 26 1.86 2.66 -9.96
N ALA A 27 1.93 3.76 -9.21
CA ALA A 27 1.67 3.77 -7.77
C ALA A 27 0.26 3.27 -7.43
N VAL A 28 -0.75 3.73 -8.18
CA VAL A 28 -2.13 3.26 -8.02
C VAL A 28 -2.23 1.77 -8.30
N ARG A 29 -1.66 1.28 -9.42
CA ARG A 29 -1.67 -0.16 -9.74
C ARG A 29 -1.00 -1.00 -8.66
N GLY A 30 0.16 -0.59 -8.17
CA GLY A 30 0.88 -1.29 -7.10
C GLY A 30 0.07 -1.32 -5.80
N HIS A 31 -0.51 -0.18 -5.41
CA HIS A 31 -1.38 -0.12 -4.24
C HIS A 31 -2.58 -1.07 -4.36
N PHE A 32 -3.25 -1.08 -5.52
CA PHE A 32 -4.37 -2.00 -5.76
C PHE A 32 -3.94 -3.47 -5.72
N ALA A 33 -2.79 -3.82 -6.29
CA ALA A 33 -2.27 -5.18 -6.24
C ALA A 33 -2.07 -5.65 -4.78
N LEU A 34 -1.40 -4.84 -3.96
CA LEU A 34 -1.21 -5.13 -2.53
C LEU A 34 -2.54 -5.27 -1.78
N MET A 35 -3.50 -4.39 -2.07
CA MET A 35 -4.82 -4.41 -1.43
C MET A 35 -5.65 -5.66 -1.77
N MET A 36 -5.45 -6.23 -2.96
CA MET A 36 -6.10 -7.46 -3.41
C MET A 36 -5.41 -8.72 -2.88
N GLU A 37 -4.09 -8.67 -2.69
CA GLU A 37 -3.30 -9.82 -2.26
C GLU A 37 -3.21 -9.97 -0.73
N ARG A 38 -3.52 -8.91 0.03
CA ARG A 38 -3.44 -8.93 1.50
C ARG A 38 -4.32 -10.02 2.10
N ARG A 39 -3.77 -10.71 3.10
CA ARG A 39 -4.49 -11.73 3.88
C ARG A 39 -4.59 -11.30 5.35
N PRO A 40 -5.71 -11.57 6.04
CA PRO A 40 -5.80 -11.40 7.49
C PRO A 40 -4.71 -12.21 8.21
N ILE A 41 -4.04 -11.62 9.19
CA ILE A 41 -2.96 -12.29 9.91
C ILE A 41 -3.47 -13.53 10.64
N GLN A 42 -4.69 -13.49 11.18
CA GLN A 42 -5.29 -14.63 11.88
C GLN A 42 -5.48 -15.83 10.95
N GLN A 43 -5.77 -15.58 9.67
CA GLN A 43 -5.88 -16.65 8.67
C GLN A 43 -4.50 -17.27 8.42
N LEU A 44 -3.47 -16.44 8.21
CA LEU A 44 -2.09 -16.92 7.99
C LEU A 44 -1.55 -17.72 9.18
N LEU A 45 -1.84 -17.29 10.42
CA LEU A 45 -1.38 -17.99 11.62
C LEU A 45 -2.01 -19.38 11.79
N GLY A 46 -3.15 -19.62 11.13
CA GLY A 46 -3.82 -20.92 11.05
C GLY A 46 -3.28 -21.84 9.97
N ASP A 47 -2.43 -21.34 9.06
CA ASP A 47 -1.78 -22.17 8.04
C ASP A 47 -0.58 -22.90 8.67
N ASP A 48 -0.58 -24.24 8.61
CA ASP A 48 0.47 -25.08 9.19
C ASP A 48 1.82 -24.94 8.45
N ASP A 49 1.78 -24.57 7.18
CA ASP A 49 2.96 -24.36 6.32
C ASP A 49 3.57 -22.94 6.44
N LEU A 50 3.06 -22.10 7.34
CA LEU A 50 3.59 -20.75 7.55
C LEU A 50 5.02 -20.82 8.13
N ASP A 51 5.96 -20.16 7.46
CA ASP A 51 7.35 -20.04 7.93
C ASP A 51 7.42 -19.61 9.40
N GLY A 52 8.22 -20.34 10.20
CA GLY A 52 8.28 -20.14 11.65
C GLY A 52 8.86 -18.79 12.06
N THR A 53 9.70 -18.16 11.24
CA THR A 53 10.20 -16.81 11.50
C THR A 53 9.12 -15.78 11.21
N LEU A 54 8.43 -15.90 10.07
CA LEU A 54 7.29 -15.04 9.74
C LEU A 54 6.18 -15.16 10.80
N LYS A 55 5.84 -16.39 11.23
CA LYS A 55 4.86 -16.64 12.29
C LYS A 55 5.20 -15.88 13.58
N ARG A 56 6.45 -15.93 14.03
CA ARG A 56 6.91 -15.20 15.22
C ARG A 56 6.81 -13.68 15.05
N GLN A 57 7.17 -13.14 13.88
CA GLN A 57 7.07 -11.72 13.60
C GLN A 57 5.62 -11.23 13.57
N LEU A 58 4.72 -11.99 12.94
CA LEU A 58 3.30 -11.66 12.90
C LEU A 58 2.65 -11.70 14.30
N LEU A 59 2.98 -12.70 15.12
CA LEU A 59 2.54 -12.75 16.51
C LEU A 59 3.04 -11.55 17.33
N LEU A 60 4.30 -11.18 17.15
CA LEU A 60 4.87 -10.01 17.84
C LEU A 60 4.16 -8.72 17.43
N ALA A 61 3.96 -8.49 16.13
CA ALA A 61 3.24 -7.33 15.62
C ALA A 61 1.80 -7.25 16.19
N GLN A 62 1.10 -8.38 16.25
CA GLN A 62 -0.23 -8.49 16.86
C GLN A 62 -0.21 -8.10 18.35
N SER A 63 0.73 -8.63 19.13
CA SER A 63 0.85 -8.28 20.56
C SER A 63 1.16 -6.80 20.80
N MET A 64 2.01 -6.19 19.97
CA MET A 64 2.32 -4.76 20.04
C MET A 64 1.08 -3.93 19.70
N ARG A 65 0.31 -4.37 18.70
CA ARG A 65 -0.92 -3.71 18.29
C ARG A 65 -1.99 -3.77 19.38
N ASP A 66 -2.20 -4.93 19.98
CA ASP A 66 -3.17 -5.12 21.05
C ASP A 66 -2.77 -4.28 22.28
N PHE A 67 -1.49 -4.28 22.67
CA PHE A 67 -0.98 -3.39 23.72
C PHE A 67 -1.25 -1.91 23.44
N ALA A 68 -1.00 -1.45 22.20
CA ALA A 68 -1.21 -0.06 21.82
C ALA A 68 -2.69 0.36 21.94
N SER A 69 -3.63 -0.51 21.60
CA SER A 69 -5.06 -0.23 21.74
C SER A 69 -5.56 -0.38 23.19
N GLU A 70 -5.16 -1.45 23.88
CA GLU A 70 -5.67 -1.76 25.21
C GLU A 70 -5.04 -0.90 26.30
N SER A 71 -3.71 -0.70 26.25
CA SER A 71 -2.95 -0.03 27.30
C SER A 71 -2.72 1.45 26.99
N LEU A 72 -2.34 1.78 25.75
CA LEU A 72 -2.05 3.16 25.35
C LEU A 72 -3.28 3.92 24.85
N LYS A 73 -4.44 3.23 24.72
CA LYS A 73 -5.71 3.80 24.25
C LYS A 73 -5.61 4.44 22.86
N LEU A 74 -4.70 3.95 22.02
CA LEU A 74 -4.68 4.33 20.60
C LEU A 74 -5.90 3.73 19.88
N PRO A 75 -6.44 4.42 18.84
CA PRO A 75 -7.65 3.96 18.15
C PRO A 75 -7.51 2.52 17.68
N ASP A 76 -8.51 1.67 17.96
CA ASP A 76 -8.54 0.28 17.47
C ASP A 76 -8.99 0.22 16.00
N ASN A 77 -8.04 0.41 15.08
CA ASN A 77 -8.24 0.32 13.65
C ASN A 77 -7.63 -0.97 13.08
N GLY A 78 -7.80 -1.15 11.77
CA GLY A 78 -7.28 -2.32 11.03
C GLY A 78 -5.77 -2.33 10.80
N SER A 79 -5.00 -1.36 11.32
CA SER A 79 -3.56 -1.30 11.09
C SER A 79 -2.86 -2.52 11.68
N TYR A 80 -1.90 -3.05 10.91
CA TYR A 80 -1.13 -4.25 11.27
C TYR A 80 -1.98 -5.53 11.49
N ARG A 81 -3.23 -5.59 11.00
CA ARG A 81 -4.08 -6.79 11.09
C ARG A 81 -4.09 -7.66 9.81
N SER A 82 -3.46 -7.18 8.74
CA SER A 82 -3.32 -7.92 7.48
C SER A 82 -1.88 -7.85 6.98
N PHE A 83 -1.45 -8.87 6.25
CA PHE A 83 -0.12 -8.99 5.69
C PHE A 83 -0.17 -9.28 4.19
N VAL A 84 0.76 -8.71 3.44
CA VAL A 84 1.04 -9.06 2.04
C VAL A 84 2.48 -9.57 2.02
N PRO A 85 2.74 -10.81 1.59
CA PRO A 85 4.11 -11.25 1.34
C PRO A 85 4.75 -10.30 0.33
N ALA A 86 5.90 -9.71 0.67
CA ALA A 86 6.67 -9.00 -0.34
C ALA A 86 7.05 -10.05 -1.40
N ALA A 87 6.69 -9.83 -2.66
CA ALA A 87 7.25 -10.60 -3.76
C ALA A 87 8.77 -10.49 -3.63
N GLY A 88 9.43 -11.61 -3.34
CA GLY A 88 10.87 -11.63 -3.20
C GLY A 88 11.52 -11.17 -4.51
N GLU A 89 12.46 -10.25 -4.38
CA GLU A 89 13.68 -10.36 -5.18
C GLU A 89 14.62 -11.35 -4.47
#